data_AF-A0ABD2Q0W1-F1
#
_entry.id   AF-A0ABD2Q0W1-F1
#
_cell.length_a   1.000
_cell.length_b   1.000
_cell.length_c   1.000
_cell.angle_alpha   90.00
_cell.angle_beta   90.00
_cell.angle_gamma   90.00
#
_symmetry.space_group_name_H-M   'P 1'
#
loop_
_entity.id
_entity.type
_entity.pdbx_description
1 polymer ?
#
loop_
_entity_poly.entity_id
_entity_poly.type
_entity_poly.pdbx_seq_one_letter_code
_entity_poly.pdbx_strand_id
1 'polypeptide(L)'
;MDLVKEIIHANVQFGIVAFVVQVAFLVIFGTKLQYGPNTTSRTNLEILETQQIVVNTDVPIYQYLKDVQVMMVVGFGFLMTFLRKHGYSSIGCNLFLCALVIQWALIMNGTTEVVNGIIYIDNLRIINSLFTLTTVLISFGAVLGKVSLLQMLIMAVCEIPIVSWNEYLGTKILHVIDTGHSIFIHGFGAYFSLGVSLALYNRKCHDHPNLGATYISDLFACIGTLFLWIYWPSFNAGTETGREQSRALVNTILALCGATIGSTIISAFIPELEDGHEKHQRKGRHRFHSGRYNMVYFQNSTLAGGVAIGSAAAMELDPCLAILIGFIAGVFSVLGYRFFTKYVNKVMHDTCGVHNRHGFPSFIAAIASACAAAFATRDRYGDELYYMFPAMSPQAGLPYRLSDLQYTTALDLGRTPLVQGGFQMAGWCHTFIISFVGGLVTGFFMRFLGGHTAPNDDLLYDDGGYWTLSERETSLSRDELAALLPQIPLPEIWRKQLEVGVVVGHRNCDFFAPHPGS
;
A
#
# COMPACT_ATOMS: atom_id res chain seq x y z
N MET A 1 23.24 -17.18 22.30
CA MET A 1 24.51 -16.92 21.57
C MET A 1 24.34 -17.12 20.06
N ASP A 2 23.67 -18.19 19.63
CA ASP A 2 23.46 -18.45 18.19
C ASP A 2 22.47 -17.49 17.52
N LEU A 3 21.36 -17.16 18.18
CA LEU A 3 20.35 -16.23 17.67
C LEU A 3 20.90 -14.83 17.36
N VAL A 4 21.72 -14.26 18.25
CA VAL A 4 22.32 -12.94 18.05
C VAL A 4 23.27 -12.94 16.84
N LYS A 5 24.01 -14.04 16.61
CA LYS A 5 24.87 -14.18 15.44
C LYS A 5 24.05 -14.28 14.15
N GLU A 6 22.95 -15.03 14.16
CA GLU A 6 22.03 -15.15 13.02
C GLU A 6 21.42 -13.79 12.63
N ILE A 7 20.92 -13.02 13.61
CA ILE A 7 20.39 -11.67 13.42
C ILE A 7 21.44 -10.75 12.78
N ILE A 8 22.66 -10.73 13.34
CA ILE A 8 23.72 -9.86 12.85
C ILE A 8 24.12 -10.25 11.43
N HIS A 9 24.21 -11.54 11.13
CA HIS A 9 24.50 -12.02 9.79
C HIS A 9 23.43 -11.57 8.79
N ALA A 10 22.15 -11.75 9.12
CA ALA A 10 21.02 -11.31 8.31
C ALA A 10 21.06 -9.80 8.04
N ASN A 11 21.33 -8.99 9.06
CA ASN A 11 21.38 -7.53 8.95
C ASN A 11 22.58 -7.05 8.10
N VAL A 12 23.75 -7.70 8.21
CA VAL A 12 24.91 -7.41 7.38
C VAL A 12 24.62 -7.74 5.91
N GLN A 13 24.02 -8.89 5.64
CA GLN A 13 23.63 -9.27 4.27
C GLN A 13 22.62 -8.29 3.68
N PHE A 14 21.59 -7.92 4.45
CA PHE A 14 20.66 -6.86 4.07
C PHE A 14 21.41 -5.57 3.72
N GLY A 15 22.32 -5.10 4.58
CA GLY A 15 23.08 -3.87 4.36
C GLY A 15 23.91 -3.90 3.06
N ILE A 16 24.55 -5.03 2.77
CA ILE A 16 25.31 -5.21 1.52
C ILE A 16 24.39 -5.15 0.30
N VAL A 17 23.28 -5.89 0.31
CA VAL A 17 22.33 -5.92 -0.81
C VAL A 17 21.67 -4.56 -1.02
N ALA A 18 21.24 -3.90 0.06
CA ALA A 18 20.67 -2.57 0.03
C ALA A 18 21.66 -1.53 -0.53
N PHE A 19 22.94 -1.61 -0.15
CA PHE A 19 23.98 -0.75 -0.70
C PHE A 19 24.14 -0.95 -2.21
N VAL A 20 24.20 -2.20 -2.68
CA VAL A 20 24.30 -2.51 -4.12
C VAL A 20 23.09 -1.97 -4.88
N VAL A 21 21.88 -2.18 -4.37
CA VAL A 21 20.64 -1.66 -4.98
C VAL A 21 20.65 -0.13 -5.04
N GLN A 22 21.05 0.53 -3.95
CA GLN A 22 21.10 2.00 -3.91
C GLN A 22 22.14 2.56 -4.88
N VAL A 23 23.31 1.91 -5.02
CA VAL A 23 24.31 2.29 -6.04
C VAL A 23 23.75 2.12 -7.45
N ALA A 24 23.04 1.01 -7.72
CA ALA A 24 22.39 0.81 -9.01
C ALA A 24 21.36 1.91 -9.31
N PHE A 25 20.54 2.29 -8.32
CA PHE A 25 19.59 3.41 -8.47
C PHE A 25 20.32 4.72 -8.74
N LEU A 26 21.40 5.04 -8.02
CA LEU A 26 22.18 6.27 -8.25
C LEU A 26 22.74 6.33 -9.68
N VAL A 27 23.23 5.21 -10.22
CA VAL A 27 23.72 5.14 -11.61
C VAL A 27 22.59 5.38 -12.60
N ILE A 28 21.42 4.75 -12.39
CA ILE A 28 20.26 4.95 -13.27
C ILE A 28 19.76 6.39 -13.19
N PHE A 29 19.61 6.95 -11.98
CA PHE A 29 19.20 8.34 -11.78
C PHE A 29 20.18 9.32 -12.46
N GLY A 30 21.48 9.15 -12.26
CA GLY A 30 22.49 10.02 -12.84
C GLY A 30 22.60 9.95 -14.37
N THR A 31 22.14 8.86 -15.00
CA THR A 31 22.27 8.65 -16.46
C THR A 31 20.95 8.72 -17.23
N LYS A 32 19.81 8.47 -16.57
CA LYS A 32 18.50 8.33 -17.22
C LYS A 32 17.43 9.27 -16.69
N LEU A 33 17.59 9.88 -15.51
CA LEU A 33 16.56 10.74 -14.94
C LEU A 33 17.01 12.21 -14.93
N GLN A 34 16.12 13.11 -15.34
CA GLN A 34 16.36 14.56 -15.33
C GLN A 34 15.12 15.30 -14.84
N TYR A 35 15.27 16.53 -14.36
CA TYR A 35 14.13 17.41 -14.07
C TYR A 35 13.37 17.74 -15.34
N GLY A 36 12.04 17.63 -15.27
CA GLY A 36 11.16 18.05 -16.35
C GLY A 36 11.20 19.56 -16.60
N PRO A 37 10.59 20.02 -17.70
CA PRO A 37 10.61 21.43 -18.09
C PRO A 37 10.06 22.39 -17.03
N ASN A 38 9.09 21.94 -16.24
CA ASN A 38 8.45 22.72 -15.18
C ASN A 38 9.24 22.76 -13.86
N THR A 39 10.28 21.93 -13.73
CA THR A 39 11.10 21.81 -12.51
C THR A 39 12.55 22.24 -12.74
N THR A 40 12.98 22.40 -13.99
CA THR A 40 14.34 22.87 -14.32
C THR A 40 14.43 24.41 -14.34
N SER A 41 15.53 24.96 -13.84
CA SER A 41 15.82 26.41 -13.93
C SER A 41 16.32 26.82 -15.32
N ARG A 42 16.62 25.87 -16.21
CA ARG A 42 17.04 26.16 -17.59
C ARG A 42 15.81 26.41 -18.45
N THR A 43 15.57 27.67 -18.80
CA THR A 43 14.59 28.10 -19.81
C THR A 43 15.03 27.63 -21.20
N ASN A 44 14.93 26.33 -21.49
CA ASN A 44 14.92 25.85 -22.87
C ASN A 44 13.49 25.91 -23.40
N LEU A 45 13.00 27.14 -23.60
CA LEU A 45 11.69 27.42 -24.17
C LEU A 45 11.54 26.84 -25.59
N GLU A 46 12.65 26.60 -26.30
CA GLU A 46 12.66 26.06 -27.66
C GLU A 46 12.25 24.56 -27.77
N ILE A 47 12.39 23.75 -26.71
CA ILE A 47 12.00 22.33 -26.72
C ILE A 47 10.49 22.16 -26.49
N LEU A 48 9.86 23.13 -25.80
CA LEU A 48 8.46 23.05 -25.40
C LEU A 48 7.48 23.24 -26.57
N GLU A 49 7.83 24.06 -27.57
CA GLU A 49 6.97 24.29 -28.74
C GLU A 49 7.03 23.17 -29.78
N THR A 50 8.15 22.43 -29.86
CA THR A 50 8.35 21.40 -30.90
C THR A 50 7.83 20.01 -30.54
N GLN A 51 7.56 19.73 -29.26
CA GLN A 51 7.17 18.39 -28.80
C GLN A 51 5.72 18.26 -28.28
N GLN A 52 4.88 19.31 -28.38
CA GLN A 52 3.50 19.29 -27.86
C GLN A 52 3.40 18.73 -26.42
N ILE A 53 4.40 19.00 -25.57
CA ILE A 53 4.30 18.65 -24.16
C ILE A 53 3.31 19.65 -23.56
N VAL A 54 2.06 19.23 -23.39
CA VAL A 54 1.02 20.04 -22.75
C VAL A 54 1.47 20.33 -21.32
N VAL A 55 1.95 21.55 -21.11
CA VAL A 55 2.30 22.08 -19.80
C VAL A 55 0.98 22.42 -19.10
N ASN A 56 0.41 21.46 -18.37
CA ASN A 56 -0.80 21.72 -17.60
C ASN A 56 -0.40 22.37 -16.26
N THR A 57 -0.51 23.70 -16.19
CA THR A 57 -0.12 24.52 -15.02
C THR A 57 -1.21 24.68 -13.97
N ASP A 58 -2.43 24.19 -14.20
CA ASP A 58 -3.59 24.53 -13.36
C ASP A 58 -4.16 23.35 -12.58
N VAL A 59 -3.40 22.86 -11.57
CA VAL A 59 -3.92 22.21 -10.35
C VAL A 59 -2.87 22.42 -9.25
N PRO A 60 -3.24 22.63 -7.97
CA PRO A 60 -2.30 22.42 -6.86
C PRO A 60 -2.01 20.91 -6.67
N ILE A 61 -1.46 20.24 -7.69
CA ILE A 61 -1.04 18.81 -7.64
C ILE A 61 -0.12 18.55 -6.45
N TYR A 62 0.63 19.57 -6.03
CA TYR A 62 1.45 19.54 -4.82
C TYR A 62 0.65 19.29 -3.52
N GLN A 63 -0.58 19.80 -3.42
CA GLN A 63 -1.44 19.55 -2.26
C GLN A 63 -1.84 18.07 -2.21
N TYR A 64 -2.38 17.54 -3.31
CA TYR A 64 -2.75 16.13 -3.42
C TYR A 64 -1.54 15.20 -3.22
N LEU A 65 -0.39 15.54 -3.78
CA LEU A 65 0.86 14.81 -3.58
C LEU A 65 1.23 14.71 -2.10
N LYS A 66 1.17 15.82 -1.35
CA LYS A 66 1.44 15.81 0.10
C LYS A 66 0.44 14.92 0.84
N ASP A 67 -0.84 15.02 0.53
CA ASP A 67 -1.88 14.21 1.16
C ASP A 67 -1.62 12.71 0.94
N VAL A 68 -1.33 12.31 -0.30
CA VAL A 68 -0.96 10.93 -0.65
C VAL A 68 0.33 10.50 0.05
N GLN A 69 1.34 11.38 0.14
CA GLN A 69 2.57 11.08 0.86
C GLN A 69 2.32 10.85 2.35
N VAL A 70 1.43 11.62 2.98
CA VAL A 70 1.02 11.41 4.38
C VAL A 70 0.29 10.08 4.53
N MET A 71 -0.56 9.69 3.58
CA MET A 71 -1.19 8.37 3.58
C MET A 71 -0.15 7.24 3.57
N MET A 72 0.93 7.35 2.80
CA MET A 72 1.97 6.31 2.75
C MET A 72 2.83 6.26 4.01
N VAL A 73 3.29 7.42 4.49
CA VAL A 73 4.23 7.47 5.61
C VAL A 73 3.52 7.30 6.95
N VAL A 74 2.46 8.08 7.19
CA VAL A 74 1.72 8.09 8.47
C VAL A 74 0.56 7.11 8.41
N GLY A 75 -0.24 7.15 7.35
CA GLY A 75 -1.43 6.31 7.21
C GLY A 75 -1.12 4.81 7.31
N PHE A 76 -0.43 4.26 6.32
CA PHE A 76 0.01 2.85 6.33
C PHE A 76 0.95 2.55 7.50
N GLY A 77 1.94 3.41 7.75
CA GLY A 77 2.93 3.22 8.82
C GLY A 77 2.30 3.00 10.19
N PHE A 78 1.39 3.89 10.61
CA PHE A 78 0.69 3.73 11.89
C PHE A 78 -0.38 2.66 11.85
N LEU A 79 -1.14 2.47 10.75
CA LEU A 79 -2.17 1.42 10.68
C LEU A 79 -1.59 0.03 11.02
N MET A 80 -0.36 -0.22 10.62
CA MET A 80 0.35 -1.48 10.87
C MET A 80 0.94 -1.61 12.30
N THR A 81 0.86 -0.58 13.15
CA THR A 81 1.35 -0.65 14.53
C THR A 81 0.38 -1.34 15.48
N PHE A 82 -0.73 -1.91 14.98
CA PHE A 82 -1.66 -2.66 15.82
C PHE A 82 -0.98 -3.86 16.50
N LEU A 83 0.05 -4.45 15.86
CA LEU A 83 0.87 -5.52 16.44
C LEU A 83 1.64 -5.01 17.65
N ARG A 84 1.25 -5.49 18.83
CA ARG A 84 1.69 -4.98 20.15
C ARG A 84 3.19 -5.02 20.43
N LYS A 85 3.95 -5.86 19.72
CA LYS A 85 5.40 -6.02 19.87
C LYS A 85 6.19 -5.73 18.59
N HIS A 86 5.54 -5.18 17.57
CA HIS A 86 6.16 -4.96 16.25
C HIS A 86 5.99 -3.49 15.81
N GLY A 87 5.77 -2.57 16.75
CA GLY A 87 5.52 -1.16 16.44
C GLY A 87 6.70 -0.47 15.75
N TYR A 88 7.93 -0.75 16.21
CA TYR A 88 9.14 -0.13 15.66
C TYR A 88 9.39 -0.65 14.25
N SER A 89 9.28 -1.96 14.05
CA SER A 89 9.44 -2.58 12.73
C SER A 89 8.31 -2.16 11.79
N SER A 90 7.06 -2.04 12.23
CA SER A 90 5.96 -1.55 11.39
C SER A 90 6.24 -0.15 10.82
N ILE A 91 6.68 0.81 11.66
CA ILE A 91 6.99 2.17 11.21
C ILE A 91 8.32 2.22 10.43
N GLY A 92 9.37 1.61 10.97
CA GLY A 92 10.72 1.65 10.41
C GLY A 92 10.81 0.97 9.05
N CYS A 93 10.20 -0.22 8.90
CA CYS A 93 10.17 -0.92 7.63
C CYS A 93 9.26 -0.22 6.62
N ASN A 94 8.13 0.38 7.06
CA ASN A 94 7.29 1.20 6.20
C ASN A 94 8.09 2.39 5.62
N LEU A 95 8.82 3.13 6.46
CA LEU A 95 9.61 4.26 5.99
C LEU A 95 10.76 3.83 5.06
N PHE A 96 11.40 2.70 5.35
CA PHE A 96 12.40 2.10 4.46
C PHE A 96 11.80 1.76 3.09
N LEU A 97 10.64 1.09 3.06
CA LEU A 97 9.93 0.76 1.81
C LEU A 97 9.52 2.03 1.06
N CYS A 98 9.02 3.06 1.74
CA CYS A 98 8.74 4.36 1.15
C CYS A 98 9.98 4.92 0.42
N ALA A 99 11.14 4.98 1.09
CA ALA A 99 12.36 5.53 0.51
C ALA A 99 12.89 4.70 -0.67
N LEU A 100 12.86 3.38 -0.56
CA LEU A 100 13.32 2.46 -1.61
C LEU A 100 12.41 2.53 -2.84
N VAL A 101 11.10 2.41 -2.63
CA VAL A 101 10.14 2.19 -3.71
C VAL A 101 9.83 3.48 -4.46
N ILE A 102 9.84 4.66 -3.84
CA ILE A 102 9.68 5.92 -4.58
C ILE A 102 10.75 6.03 -5.69
N GLN A 103 12.00 5.69 -5.37
CA GLN A 103 13.08 5.69 -6.35
C GLN A 103 12.85 4.63 -7.45
N TRP A 104 12.48 3.41 -7.04
CA TRP A 104 12.30 2.32 -7.99
C TRP A 104 11.10 2.51 -8.92
N ALA A 105 9.98 2.98 -8.39
CA ALA A 105 8.77 3.30 -9.13
C ALA A 105 8.97 4.46 -10.11
N LEU A 106 9.75 5.50 -9.74
CA LEU A 106 10.11 6.57 -10.69
C LEU A 106 10.86 6.03 -11.91
N ILE A 107 11.77 5.07 -11.71
CA ILE A 107 12.48 4.41 -12.80
C ILE A 107 11.50 3.57 -13.62
N MET A 108 10.77 2.66 -12.98
CA MET A 108 9.96 1.66 -13.68
C MET A 108 8.74 2.26 -14.38
N ASN A 109 7.99 3.13 -13.71
CA ASN A 109 6.88 3.85 -14.33
C ASN A 109 7.37 4.74 -15.48
N GLY A 110 8.57 5.31 -15.33
CA GLY A 110 9.16 6.17 -16.36
C GLY A 110 9.56 5.44 -17.64
N THR A 111 9.75 4.12 -17.61
CA THR A 111 10.16 3.34 -18.79
C THR A 111 9.13 3.32 -19.92
N THR A 112 7.86 3.62 -19.64
CA THR A 112 6.78 3.67 -20.64
C THR A 112 6.70 5.02 -21.36
N GLU A 113 7.34 6.06 -20.81
CA GLU A 113 7.28 7.44 -21.29
C GLU A 113 8.68 8.06 -21.27
N VAL A 114 9.56 7.53 -22.11
CA VAL A 114 10.95 7.95 -22.28
C VAL A 114 11.07 8.89 -23.47
N VAL A 115 11.70 10.05 -23.28
CA VAL A 115 11.95 11.03 -24.33
C VAL A 115 13.46 11.13 -24.56
N ASN A 116 13.93 10.82 -25.77
CA ASN A 116 15.37 10.82 -26.11
C ASN A 116 16.25 9.99 -25.15
N GLY A 117 15.71 8.88 -24.63
CA GLY A 117 16.42 8.03 -23.67
C GLY A 117 16.44 8.56 -22.23
N ILE A 118 15.71 9.64 -21.94
CA ILE A 118 15.61 10.30 -20.63
C ILE A 118 14.18 10.21 -20.08
N ILE A 119 14.09 10.04 -18.77
CA ILE A 119 12.87 10.05 -17.94
C ILE A 119 12.83 11.40 -17.23
N TYR A 120 11.81 12.21 -17.51
CA TYR A 120 11.64 13.53 -16.88
C TYR A 120 10.83 13.45 -15.59
N ILE A 121 11.33 14.05 -14.51
CA ILE A 121 10.68 14.06 -13.19
C ILE A 121 9.96 15.39 -12.98
N ASP A 122 8.68 15.30 -12.63
CA ASP A 122 7.82 16.37 -12.17
C ASP A 122 6.90 15.88 -11.03
N ASN A 123 6.02 16.76 -10.54
CA ASN A 123 5.09 16.41 -9.46
C ASN A 123 4.12 15.29 -9.85
N LEU A 124 3.73 15.18 -11.12
CA LEU A 124 2.84 14.12 -11.61
C LEU A 124 3.53 12.75 -11.51
N ARG A 125 4.80 12.66 -11.91
CA ARG A 125 5.57 11.43 -11.77
C ARG A 125 5.82 11.04 -10.31
N ILE A 126 5.96 12.02 -9.43
CA ILE A 126 6.11 11.75 -7.98
C ILE A 126 4.81 11.22 -7.39
N ILE A 127 3.65 11.81 -7.67
CA ILE A 127 2.38 11.26 -7.14
C ILE A 127 2.10 9.86 -7.72
N ASN A 128 2.39 9.62 -9.00
CA ASN A 128 2.26 8.30 -9.60
C ASN A 128 3.19 7.26 -8.95
N SER A 129 4.42 7.65 -8.56
CA SER A 129 5.32 6.74 -7.83
C SER A 129 4.83 6.44 -6.41
N LEU A 130 4.11 7.36 -5.77
CA LEU A 130 3.44 7.13 -4.48
C LEU A 130 2.24 6.17 -4.63
N PHE A 131 1.50 6.21 -5.73
CA PHE A 131 0.47 5.20 -6.03
C PHE A 131 1.10 3.82 -6.20
N THR A 132 2.19 3.70 -6.95
CA THR A 132 2.90 2.42 -7.05
C THR A 132 3.49 1.97 -5.70
N LEU A 133 4.02 2.89 -4.88
CA LEU A 133 4.42 2.58 -3.50
C LEU A 133 3.27 1.97 -2.68
N THR A 134 2.04 2.44 -2.90
CA THR A 134 0.86 1.91 -2.21
C THR A 134 0.71 0.39 -2.41
N THR A 135 1.01 -0.15 -3.59
CA THR A 135 0.93 -1.62 -3.80
C THR A 135 1.89 -2.36 -2.87
N VAL A 136 3.12 -1.87 -2.72
CA VAL A 136 4.13 -2.53 -1.87
C VAL A 136 3.75 -2.43 -0.39
N LEU A 137 3.16 -1.32 0.04
CA LEU A 137 2.68 -1.16 1.42
C LEU A 137 1.46 -2.04 1.72
N ILE A 138 0.58 -2.26 0.75
CA ILE A 138 -0.47 -3.28 0.84
C ILE A 138 0.18 -4.65 0.96
N SER A 139 1.17 -4.96 0.12
CA SER A 139 1.84 -6.25 0.14
C SER A 139 2.58 -6.52 1.45
N PHE A 140 3.23 -5.49 2.00
CA PHE A 140 3.84 -5.52 3.32
C PHE A 140 2.82 -5.89 4.40
N GLY A 141 1.59 -5.37 4.33
CA GLY A 141 0.51 -5.72 5.26
C GLY A 141 0.19 -7.21 5.33
N ALA A 142 0.28 -7.97 4.23
CA ALA A 142 0.03 -9.41 4.26
C ALA A 142 1.15 -10.18 4.95
N VAL A 143 2.40 -9.75 4.77
CA VAL A 143 3.61 -10.44 5.29
C VAL A 143 4.15 -9.85 6.60
N LEU A 144 3.54 -8.78 7.11
CA LEU A 144 3.94 -8.04 8.30
C LEU A 144 4.25 -8.97 9.48
N GLY A 145 5.41 -8.74 10.10
CA GLY A 145 5.90 -9.47 11.27
C GLY A 145 6.47 -10.85 11.02
N LYS A 146 6.58 -11.28 9.76
CA LYS A 146 7.02 -12.65 9.40
C LYS A 146 8.18 -12.70 8.42
N VAL A 147 8.64 -11.55 7.95
CA VAL A 147 9.69 -11.43 6.93
C VAL A 147 10.77 -10.48 7.39
N SER A 148 12.00 -10.74 6.95
CA SER A 148 13.15 -9.87 7.25
C SER A 148 13.20 -8.65 6.34
N LEU A 149 14.05 -7.67 6.68
CA LEU A 149 14.34 -6.52 5.82
C LEU A 149 14.87 -6.93 4.44
N LEU A 150 15.69 -7.98 4.36
CA LEU A 150 16.18 -8.50 3.08
C LEU A 150 15.05 -9.10 2.24
N GLN A 151 14.16 -9.89 2.85
CA GLN A 151 13.00 -10.43 2.16
C GLN A 151 12.06 -9.33 1.67
N MET A 152 11.83 -8.28 2.47
CA MET A 152 11.04 -7.12 2.06
C MET A 152 11.68 -6.35 0.90
N LEU A 153 13.01 -6.16 0.92
CA LEU A 153 13.73 -5.56 -0.20
C LEU A 153 13.55 -6.38 -1.49
N ILE A 154 13.70 -7.70 -1.42
CA ILE A 154 13.51 -8.60 -2.58
C ILE A 154 12.08 -8.48 -3.10
N MET A 155 11.08 -8.52 -2.21
CA MET A 155 9.67 -8.37 -2.57
C MET A 155 9.44 -7.08 -3.33
N ALA A 156 9.87 -5.94 -2.80
CA ALA A 156 9.67 -4.63 -3.40
C ALA A 156 10.35 -4.49 -4.77
N VAL A 157 11.58 -4.99 -4.91
CA VAL A 157 12.32 -4.94 -6.18
C VAL A 157 11.63 -5.77 -7.27
N CYS A 158 11.07 -6.93 -6.91
CA CYS A 158 10.33 -7.81 -7.83
C CYS A 158 8.91 -7.31 -8.13
N GLU A 159 8.20 -6.77 -7.14
CA GLU A 159 6.80 -6.37 -7.25
C GLU A 159 6.63 -5.19 -8.22
N ILE A 160 7.49 -4.18 -8.11
CA ILE A 160 7.35 -2.92 -8.86
C ILE A 160 7.35 -3.11 -10.38
N PRO A 161 8.28 -3.88 -11.01
CA PRO A 161 8.20 -4.12 -12.44
C PRO A 161 6.92 -4.82 -12.88
N ILE A 162 6.41 -5.75 -12.06
CA ILE A 162 5.21 -6.53 -12.39
C ILE A 162 3.98 -5.63 -12.33
N VAL A 163 3.83 -4.80 -11.30
CA VAL A 163 2.70 -3.86 -11.20
C VAL A 163 2.75 -2.80 -12.29
N SER A 164 3.92 -2.21 -12.60
CA SER A 164 4.05 -1.18 -13.63
C SER A 164 3.66 -1.73 -15.01
N TRP A 165 4.05 -2.96 -15.34
CA TRP A 165 3.64 -3.61 -16.59
C TRP A 165 2.16 -4.03 -16.59
N ASN A 166 1.64 -4.49 -15.45
CA ASN A 166 0.23 -4.84 -15.32
C ASN A 166 -0.67 -3.60 -15.53
N GLU A 167 -0.33 -2.49 -14.91
CA GLU A 167 -1.03 -1.21 -15.07
C GLU A 167 -0.92 -0.69 -16.50
N TYR A 168 0.26 -0.78 -17.14
CA TYR A 168 0.42 -0.45 -18.55
C TYR A 168 -0.50 -1.28 -19.46
N LEU A 169 -0.53 -2.60 -19.25
CA LEU A 169 -1.41 -3.50 -20.00
C LEU A 169 -2.89 -3.12 -19.81
N GLY A 170 -3.31 -2.82 -18.59
CA GLY A 170 -4.68 -2.47 -18.28
C GLY A 170 -5.11 -1.10 -18.83
N THR A 171 -4.32 -0.07 -18.55
CA THR A 171 -4.69 1.32 -18.86
C THR A 171 -4.36 1.72 -20.30
N LYS A 172 -3.22 1.28 -20.85
CA LYS A 172 -2.76 1.71 -22.18
C LYS A 172 -3.16 0.75 -23.30
N ILE A 173 -3.27 -0.56 -23.02
CA ILE A 173 -3.62 -1.55 -24.05
C ILE A 173 -5.10 -1.93 -23.98
N LEU A 174 -5.61 -2.25 -22.79
CA LEU A 174 -7.02 -2.60 -22.61
C LEU A 174 -7.92 -1.36 -22.50
N HIS A 175 -7.35 -0.17 -22.26
CA HIS A 175 -8.07 1.08 -22.06
C HIS A 175 -9.09 1.02 -20.92
N VAL A 176 -8.72 0.36 -19.83
CA VAL A 176 -9.49 0.30 -18.59
C VAL A 176 -9.32 1.63 -17.86
N ILE A 177 -10.43 2.15 -17.34
CA ILE A 177 -10.45 3.36 -16.51
C ILE A 177 -10.40 2.95 -15.05
N ASP A 178 -9.38 3.42 -14.34
CA ASP A 178 -9.15 3.08 -12.94
C ASP A 178 -8.62 4.30 -12.16
N THR A 179 -9.39 5.39 -12.16
CA THR A 179 -8.99 6.70 -11.58
C THR A 179 -8.38 6.60 -10.19
N GLY A 180 -9.04 5.92 -9.24
CA GLY A 180 -8.54 5.73 -7.88
C GLY A 180 -7.64 4.50 -7.69
N HIS A 181 -7.15 3.91 -8.78
CA HIS A 181 -6.23 2.77 -8.79
C HIS A 181 -6.72 1.54 -8.00
N SER A 182 -8.04 1.31 -7.93
CA SER A 182 -8.62 0.20 -7.17
C SER A 182 -8.25 -1.15 -7.78
N ILE A 183 -8.14 -1.25 -9.11
CA ILE A 183 -7.81 -2.49 -9.80
C ILE A 183 -6.30 -2.67 -9.79
N PHE A 184 -5.56 -1.73 -10.38
CA PHE A 184 -4.15 -1.90 -10.72
C PHE A 184 -3.18 -1.72 -9.55
N ILE A 185 -3.60 -1.06 -8.46
CA ILE A 185 -2.79 -0.89 -7.26
C ILE A 185 -3.37 -1.66 -6.09
N HIS A 186 -4.63 -1.40 -5.70
CA HIS A 186 -5.22 -2.05 -4.52
C HIS A 186 -5.48 -3.54 -4.74
N GLY A 187 -6.15 -3.88 -5.85
CA GLY A 187 -6.39 -5.27 -6.24
C GLY A 187 -5.08 -6.01 -6.47
N PHE A 188 -4.18 -5.41 -7.24
CA PHE A 188 -2.85 -5.97 -7.49
C PHE A 188 -2.11 -6.31 -6.18
N GLY A 189 -1.87 -5.33 -5.30
CA GLY A 189 -1.07 -5.54 -4.09
C GLY A 189 -1.71 -6.56 -3.14
N ALA A 190 -3.03 -6.57 -3.04
CA ALA A 190 -3.74 -7.55 -2.22
C ALA A 190 -3.51 -8.98 -2.73
N TYR A 191 -3.71 -9.24 -4.02
CA TYR A 191 -3.61 -10.61 -4.55
C TYR A 191 -2.16 -11.05 -4.80
N PHE A 192 -1.27 -10.11 -5.13
CA PHE A 192 0.17 -10.34 -5.18
C PHE A 192 0.69 -10.86 -3.84
N SER A 193 0.37 -10.16 -2.77
CA SER A 193 0.86 -10.51 -1.45
C SER A 193 0.24 -11.77 -0.85
N LEU A 194 -0.98 -12.13 -1.24
CA LEU A 194 -1.52 -13.46 -0.96
C LEU A 194 -0.75 -14.56 -1.68
N GLY A 195 -0.33 -14.34 -2.93
CA GLY A 195 0.57 -15.23 -3.66
C GLY A 195 1.93 -15.39 -2.96
N VAL A 196 2.53 -14.28 -2.53
CA VAL A 196 3.77 -14.27 -1.72
C VAL A 196 3.58 -15.05 -0.43
N SER A 197 2.49 -14.77 0.29
CA SER A 197 2.19 -15.37 1.59
C SER A 197 1.89 -16.87 1.49
N LEU A 198 1.40 -17.34 0.34
CA LEU A 198 1.26 -18.76 0.04
C LEU A 198 2.63 -19.44 -0.13
N ALA A 199 3.56 -18.83 -0.87
CA ALA A 199 4.91 -19.37 -1.05
C ALA A 199 5.72 -19.43 0.26
N LEU A 200 5.50 -18.45 1.13
CA LEU A 200 6.15 -18.28 2.43
C LEU A 200 5.36 -18.89 3.59
N TYR A 201 4.34 -19.71 3.31
CA TYR A 201 3.47 -20.24 4.35
C TYR A 201 4.24 -20.96 5.45
N ASN A 202 4.12 -20.46 6.69
CA ASN A 202 4.61 -21.10 7.90
C ASN A 202 3.48 -21.23 8.93
N ARG A 203 3.08 -22.46 9.27
CA ARG A 203 1.98 -22.73 10.21
C ARG A 203 2.17 -22.05 11.57
N LYS A 204 3.40 -21.84 12.02
CA LYS A 204 3.71 -21.24 13.32
C LYS A 204 3.35 -19.75 13.41
N CYS A 205 3.19 -19.08 12.27
CA CYS A 205 2.78 -17.67 12.23
C CYS A 205 1.31 -17.48 12.64
N HIS A 206 0.45 -18.50 12.52
CA HIS A 206 -1.00 -18.37 12.67
C HIS A 206 -1.45 -18.17 14.12
N ASP A 207 -0.95 -19.01 15.02
CA ASP A 207 -1.35 -19.04 16.43
C ASP A 207 -0.24 -18.44 17.32
N HIS A 208 0.60 -17.57 16.74
CA HIS A 208 1.74 -17.03 17.45
C HIS A 208 1.28 -16.10 18.59
N PRO A 209 1.79 -16.24 19.82
CA PRO A 209 1.37 -15.41 20.95
C PRO A 209 1.56 -13.91 20.72
N ASN A 210 2.53 -13.50 19.90
CA ASN A 210 2.75 -12.07 19.60
C ASN A 210 1.81 -11.51 18.52
N LEU A 211 1.05 -12.36 17.80
CA LEU A 211 0.07 -11.92 16.81
C LEU A 211 -1.18 -11.40 17.53
N GLY A 212 -1.21 -10.11 17.81
CA GLY A 212 -2.34 -9.46 18.43
C GLY A 212 -2.08 -8.01 18.82
N ALA A 213 -3.14 -7.35 19.26
CA ALA A 213 -3.11 -5.95 19.68
C ALA A 213 -3.23 -5.78 21.19
N THR A 214 -2.99 -4.55 21.62
CA THR A 214 -3.30 -4.01 22.94
C THR A 214 -4.10 -2.74 22.73
N TYR A 215 -4.77 -2.26 23.79
CA TYR A 215 -5.50 -0.99 23.71
C TYR A 215 -4.64 0.17 23.18
N ILE A 216 -3.37 0.26 23.60
CA ILE A 216 -2.46 1.32 23.17
C ILE A 216 -2.05 1.14 21.70
N SER A 217 -1.68 -0.08 21.29
CA SER A 217 -1.28 -0.32 19.90
C SER A 217 -2.44 -0.11 18.93
N ASP A 218 -3.67 -0.43 19.34
CA ASP A 218 -4.89 -0.11 18.60
C ASP A 218 -5.17 1.38 18.48
N LEU A 219 -4.94 2.18 19.54
CA LEU A 219 -5.05 3.64 19.46
C LEU A 219 -4.05 4.24 18.47
N PHE A 220 -2.80 3.74 18.45
CA PHE A 220 -1.82 4.16 17.45
C PHE A 220 -2.23 3.75 16.04
N ALA A 221 -2.74 2.53 15.84
CA ALA A 221 -3.26 2.09 14.55
C ALA A 221 -4.44 2.93 14.04
N CYS A 222 -5.24 3.47 14.95
CA CYS A 222 -6.31 4.41 14.61
C CYS A 222 -5.79 5.72 14.05
N ILE A 223 -4.61 6.19 14.45
CA ILE A 223 -3.99 7.38 13.84
C ILE A 223 -3.81 7.12 12.34
N GLY A 224 -3.24 5.97 11.98
CA GLY A 224 -3.09 5.56 10.59
C GLY A 224 -4.43 5.51 9.84
N THR A 225 -5.44 4.91 10.47
CA THR A 225 -6.82 4.85 9.92
C THR A 225 -7.37 6.24 9.60
N LEU A 226 -7.26 7.19 10.53
CA LEU A 226 -7.82 8.53 10.37
C LEU A 226 -7.13 9.31 9.25
N PHE A 227 -5.80 9.23 9.17
CA PHE A 227 -5.04 9.88 8.09
C PHE A 227 -5.37 9.28 6.72
N LEU A 228 -5.55 7.96 6.64
CA LEU A 228 -6.01 7.30 5.41
C LEU A 228 -7.42 7.77 5.03
N TRP A 229 -8.34 7.81 6.00
CA TRP A 229 -9.73 8.21 5.77
C TRP A 229 -9.84 9.66 5.28
N ILE A 230 -9.12 10.59 5.93
CA ILE A 230 -9.16 12.03 5.62
C ILE A 230 -8.58 12.33 4.24
N TYR A 231 -7.47 11.68 3.87
CA TYR A 231 -6.74 11.99 2.63
C TYR A 231 -7.09 11.10 1.45
N TRP A 232 -7.94 10.08 1.62
CA TRP A 232 -8.39 9.24 0.51
C TRP A 232 -9.02 10.00 -0.66
N PRO A 233 -9.83 11.07 -0.45
CA PRO A 233 -10.34 11.86 -1.56
C PRO A 233 -9.21 12.41 -2.45
N SER A 234 -8.11 12.87 -1.84
CA SER A 234 -6.91 13.31 -2.56
C SER A 234 -6.22 12.17 -3.31
N PHE A 235 -6.23 10.95 -2.76
CA PHE A 235 -5.71 9.76 -3.44
C PHE A 235 -6.50 9.46 -4.72
N ASN A 236 -7.83 9.45 -4.64
CA ASN A 236 -8.68 9.12 -5.78
C ASN A 236 -8.80 10.26 -6.81
N ALA A 237 -8.49 11.51 -6.44
CA ALA A 237 -8.69 12.68 -7.29
C ALA A 237 -7.39 13.37 -7.76
N GLY A 238 -6.23 12.99 -7.19
CA GLY A 238 -5.01 13.78 -7.25
C GLY A 238 -4.38 13.94 -8.64
N THR A 239 -4.70 13.04 -9.56
CA THR A 239 -4.26 13.06 -10.98
C THR A 239 -5.33 13.53 -11.94
N GLU A 240 -6.57 13.69 -11.46
CA GLU A 240 -7.69 14.17 -12.28
C GLU A 240 -7.73 15.69 -12.31
N THR A 241 -8.48 16.25 -13.27
CA THR A 241 -8.68 17.70 -13.38
C THR A 241 -10.16 18.06 -13.59
N GLY A 242 -10.51 19.33 -13.37
CA GLY A 242 -11.85 19.86 -13.66
C GLY A 242 -12.99 19.11 -12.93
N ARG A 243 -14.00 18.71 -13.71
CA ARG A 243 -15.21 18.04 -13.17
C ARG A 243 -14.93 16.63 -12.66
N GLU A 244 -14.02 15.89 -13.29
CA GLU A 244 -13.62 14.55 -12.87
C GLU A 244 -12.98 14.55 -11.49
N GLN A 245 -12.07 15.51 -11.24
CA GLN A 245 -11.48 15.72 -9.92
C GLN A 245 -12.57 16.01 -8.87
N SER A 246 -13.51 16.90 -9.20
CA SER A 246 -14.60 17.26 -8.29
C SER A 246 -15.50 16.05 -7.96
N ARG A 247 -15.86 15.24 -8.97
CA ARG A 247 -16.63 14.00 -8.78
C ARG A 247 -15.85 12.98 -7.95
N ALA A 248 -14.56 12.79 -8.24
CA ALA A 248 -13.70 11.87 -7.50
C ALA A 248 -13.62 12.22 -6.02
N LEU A 249 -13.48 13.51 -5.67
CA LEU A 249 -13.51 13.97 -4.28
C LEU A 249 -14.84 13.64 -3.61
N VAL A 250 -15.96 14.06 -4.21
CA VAL A 250 -17.30 13.90 -3.62
C VAL A 250 -17.68 12.43 -3.49
N ASN A 251 -17.54 11.64 -4.55
CA ASN A 251 -17.87 10.22 -4.56
C ASN A 251 -17.03 9.46 -3.53
N THR A 252 -15.75 9.81 -3.36
CA THR A 252 -14.88 9.17 -2.38
C THR A 252 -15.32 9.46 -0.94
N ILE A 253 -15.64 10.72 -0.61
CA ILE A 253 -16.14 11.08 0.72
C ILE A 253 -17.45 10.33 1.02
N LEU A 254 -18.38 10.30 0.07
CA LEU A 254 -19.66 9.63 0.23
C LEU A 254 -19.51 8.11 0.43
N ALA A 255 -18.63 7.47 -0.35
CA ALA A 255 -18.34 6.05 -0.19
C ALA A 255 -17.64 5.73 1.13
N LEU A 256 -16.72 6.58 1.60
CA LEU A 256 -16.11 6.43 2.92
C LEU A 256 -17.15 6.55 4.04
N CYS A 257 -18.06 7.52 3.96
CA CYS A 257 -19.19 7.63 4.89
C CYS A 257 -20.05 6.36 4.86
N GLY A 258 -20.40 5.87 3.68
CA GLY A 258 -21.14 4.62 3.50
C GLY A 258 -20.44 3.43 4.17
N ALA A 259 -19.13 3.26 3.94
CA ALA A 259 -18.34 2.17 4.50
C ALA A 259 -18.22 2.26 6.02
N THR A 260 -18.03 3.46 6.58
CA THR A 260 -18.00 3.67 8.03
C THR A 260 -19.33 3.28 8.66
N ILE A 261 -20.46 3.71 8.09
CA ILE A 261 -21.78 3.35 8.60
C ILE A 261 -22.07 1.86 8.43
N GLY A 262 -21.79 1.30 7.24
CA GLY A 262 -22.03 -0.12 6.95
C GLY A 262 -21.22 -1.05 7.83
N SER A 263 -19.93 -0.78 8.01
CA SER A 263 -19.04 -1.53 8.90
C SER A 263 -19.48 -1.43 10.38
N THR A 264 -19.90 -0.25 10.84
CA THR A 264 -20.40 -0.06 12.21
C THR A 264 -21.70 -0.85 12.42
N ILE A 265 -22.67 -0.73 11.51
CA ILE A 265 -23.95 -1.43 11.60
C ILE A 265 -23.74 -2.94 11.64
N ILE A 266 -22.99 -3.51 10.69
CA ILE A 266 -22.80 -4.96 10.66
C ILE A 266 -22.00 -5.47 11.86
N SER A 267 -21.04 -4.68 12.37
CA SER A 267 -20.27 -5.03 13.57
C SER A 267 -21.16 -5.15 14.81
N ALA A 268 -22.23 -4.35 14.92
CA ALA A 268 -23.19 -4.46 16.02
C ALA A 268 -23.98 -5.78 16.02
N PHE A 269 -24.14 -6.41 14.84
CA PHE A 269 -24.87 -7.68 14.69
C PHE A 269 -23.97 -8.91 14.73
N ILE A 270 -22.66 -8.75 14.56
CA ILE A 270 -21.70 -9.86 14.51
C ILE A 270 -21.09 -10.06 15.90
N PRO A 271 -21.32 -11.21 16.54
CA PRO A 271 -20.66 -11.50 17.80
C PRO A 271 -19.16 -11.72 17.56
N GLU A 272 -18.34 -11.05 18.37
CA GLU A 272 -16.92 -11.33 18.52
C GLU A 272 -16.76 -12.80 18.94
N LEU A 273 -15.84 -13.53 18.28
CA LEU A 273 -15.46 -14.85 18.78
C LEU A 273 -14.50 -14.59 19.92
N GLU A 274 -14.95 -14.82 21.15
CA GLU A 274 -14.07 -14.90 22.32
C GLU A 274 -12.91 -15.85 21.96
N ASP A 275 -11.69 -15.31 21.97
CA ASP A 275 -10.48 -16.11 21.88
C ASP A 275 -10.46 -17.11 23.04
N GLY A 276 -9.79 -18.25 22.84
CA GLY A 276 -9.89 -19.43 23.71
C GLY A 276 -9.62 -19.20 25.21
N HIS A 277 -9.00 -18.08 25.59
CA HIS A 277 -8.80 -17.68 26.98
C HIS A 277 -10.08 -17.21 27.70
N GLU A 278 -11.03 -16.56 27.01
CA GLU A 278 -12.29 -16.12 27.65
C GLU A 278 -13.35 -17.23 27.72
N LYS A 279 -13.23 -18.29 26.91
CA LYS A 279 -14.12 -19.47 26.94
C LYS A 279 -14.24 -20.12 28.32
N HIS A 280 -13.21 -20.01 29.17
CA HIS A 280 -13.20 -20.64 30.49
C HIS A 280 -13.86 -19.79 31.59
N GLN A 281 -13.97 -18.47 31.44
CA GLN A 281 -14.52 -17.60 32.48
C GLN A 281 -16.03 -17.41 32.42
N ARG A 282 -16.69 -17.76 31.31
CA ARG A 282 -18.12 -17.45 31.07
C ARG A 282 -19.04 -18.66 30.89
N LYS A 283 -18.71 -19.81 31.48
CA LYS A 283 -19.67 -20.91 31.66
C LYS A 283 -20.76 -20.50 32.66
N GLY A 284 -21.80 -19.78 32.22
CA GLY A 284 -23.01 -19.60 33.03
C GLY A 284 -23.83 -18.31 32.85
N ARG A 285 -23.43 -17.36 32.01
CA ARG A 285 -24.29 -16.19 31.69
C ARG A 285 -24.79 -16.26 30.25
N HIS A 286 -26.08 -15.99 30.11
CA HIS A 286 -26.83 -16.05 28.86
C HIS A 286 -26.05 -15.55 27.64
N ARG A 287 -26.22 -16.32 26.57
CA ARG A 287 -25.72 -16.19 25.18
C ARG A 287 -26.23 -14.92 24.47
N PHE A 288 -26.30 -13.78 25.17
CA PHE A 288 -26.57 -12.50 24.56
C PHE A 288 -25.29 -12.02 23.88
N HIS A 289 -25.39 -11.96 22.55
CA HIS A 289 -24.46 -11.36 21.62
C HIS A 289 -23.75 -10.17 22.25
N SER A 290 -22.44 -10.28 22.41
CA SER A 290 -21.60 -9.14 22.74
C SER A 290 -21.70 -8.14 21.58
N GLY A 291 -22.65 -7.18 21.66
CA GLY A 291 -22.75 -6.03 20.75
C GLY A 291 -21.61 -5.03 20.93
N ARG A 292 -20.41 -5.54 21.24
CA ARG A 292 -19.19 -4.77 21.42
C ARG A 292 -18.50 -4.64 20.06
N TYR A 293 -17.95 -3.47 19.80
CA TYR A 293 -17.23 -3.20 18.56
C TYR A 293 -15.79 -3.70 18.67
N ASN A 294 -15.30 -4.31 17.59
CA ASN A 294 -13.91 -4.76 17.46
C ASN A 294 -13.10 -3.69 16.72
N MET A 295 -11.94 -3.31 17.26
CA MET A 295 -11.15 -2.20 16.71
C MET A 295 -10.53 -2.51 15.35
N VAL A 296 -10.20 -3.77 15.06
CA VAL A 296 -9.68 -4.19 13.75
C VAL A 296 -10.72 -3.93 12.65
N TYR A 297 -12.00 -4.16 12.94
CA TYR A 297 -13.09 -3.90 12.00
C TYR A 297 -13.20 -2.40 11.71
N PHE A 298 -13.13 -1.56 12.75
CA PHE A 298 -13.16 -0.11 12.61
C PHE A 298 -11.94 0.40 11.82
N GLN A 299 -10.73 0.02 12.22
CA GLN A 299 -9.48 0.49 11.63
C GLN A 299 -9.38 0.18 10.13
N ASN A 300 -9.92 -0.95 9.68
CA ASN A 300 -9.75 -1.41 8.30
C ASN A 300 -11.01 -1.29 7.44
N SER A 301 -12.20 -1.61 7.97
CA SER A 301 -13.42 -1.71 7.14
C SER A 301 -14.07 -0.36 6.87
N THR A 302 -13.82 0.65 7.69
CA THR A 302 -14.23 2.04 7.44
C THR A 302 -13.54 2.63 6.20
N LEU A 303 -12.39 2.06 5.83
CA LEU A 303 -11.56 2.46 4.70
C LEU A 303 -11.94 1.75 3.39
N ALA A 304 -12.72 0.65 3.46
CA ALA A 304 -13.06 -0.17 2.31
C ALA A 304 -13.83 0.62 1.22
N GLY A 305 -14.59 1.65 1.62
CA GLY A 305 -15.33 2.51 0.69
C GLY A 305 -14.42 3.31 -0.24
N GLY A 306 -13.27 3.79 0.26
CA GLY A 306 -12.30 4.52 -0.56
C GLY A 306 -11.69 3.64 -1.67
N VAL A 307 -11.46 2.36 -1.38
CA VAL A 307 -11.04 1.37 -2.39
C VAL A 307 -12.20 1.03 -3.33
N ALA A 308 -13.38 0.73 -2.80
CA ALA A 308 -14.50 0.24 -3.60
C ALA A 308 -15.05 1.25 -4.62
N ILE A 309 -14.87 2.54 -4.38
CA ILE A 309 -15.28 3.59 -5.30
C ILE A 309 -14.19 3.97 -6.31
N GLY A 310 -12.91 3.70 -6.02
CA GLY A 310 -11.77 4.32 -6.70
C GLY A 310 -11.82 4.23 -8.23
N SER A 311 -12.03 3.05 -8.83
CA SER A 311 -12.13 2.92 -10.29
C SER A 311 -13.24 3.76 -10.92
N ALA A 312 -14.33 4.00 -10.18
CA ALA A 312 -15.48 4.76 -10.63
C ALA A 312 -15.54 6.18 -10.04
N ALA A 313 -14.50 6.63 -9.32
CA ALA A 313 -14.57 7.85 -8.52
C ALA A 313 -14.82 9.09 -9.38
N ALA A 314 -14.11 9.24 -10.50
CA ALA A 314 -14.32 10.35 -11.45
C ALA A 314 -15.53 10.16 -12.38
N MET A 315 -16.12 8.97 -12.42
CA MET A 315 -17.30 8.71 -13.25
C MET A 315 -18.51 9.45 -12.69
N GLU A 316 -19.44 9.78 -13.57
CA GLU A 316 -20.69 10.39 -13.19
C GLU A 316 -21.62 9.34 -12.56
N LEU A 317 -21.60 9.27 -11.24
CA LEU A 317 -22.46 8.43 -10.41
C LEU A 317 -23.54 9.28 -9.75
N ASP A 318 -24.67 8.66 -9.42
CA ASP A 318 -25.60 9.27 -8.48
C ASP A 318 -24.96 9.26 -7.06
N PRO A 319 -25.03 10.35 -6.28
CA PRO A 319 -24.48 10.40 -4.92
C PRO A 319 -24.97 9.26 -4.01
N CYS A 320 -26.22 8.81 -4.15
CA CYS A 320 -26.76 7.67 -3.41
C CYS A 320 -26.00 6.38 -3.77
N LEU A 321 -25.64 6.20 -5.04
CA LEU A 321 -24.88 5.04 -5.49
C LEU A 321 -23.46 5.03 -4.89
N ALA A 322 -22.80 6.18 -4.78
CA ALA A 322 -21.50 6.28 -4.12
C ALA A 322 -21.57 5.83 -2.64
N ILE A 323 -22.59 6.29 -1.90
CA ILE A 323 -22.85 5.84 -0.52
C ILE A 323 -23.12 4.32 -0.49
N LEU A 324 -23.94 3.81 -1.41
CA LEU A 324 -24.30 2.39 -1.47
C LEU A 324 -23.09 1.49 -1.73
N ILE A 325 -22.22 1.86 -2.68
CA ILE A 325 -20.97 1.14 -2.97
C ILE A 325 -20.12 1.06 -1.70
N GLY A 326 -19.95 2.20 -1.03
CA GLY A 326 -19.24 2.28 0.25
C GLY A 326 -19.85 1.39 1.32
N PHE A 327 -21.16 1.48 1.51
CA PHE A 327 -21.90 0.70 2.49
C PHE A 327 -21.72 -0.81 2.29
N ILE A 328 -21.88 -1.28 1.05
CA ILE A 328 -21.67 -2.68 0.68
C ILE A 328 -20.23 -3.09 0.99
N ALA A 329 -19.24 -2.29 0.59
CA ALA A 329 -17.83 -2.58 0.84
C ALA A 329 -17.51 -2.67 2.34
N GLY A 330 -18.03 -1.74 3.16
CA GLY A 330 -17.86 -1.76 4.61
C GLY A 330 -18.48 -3.00 5.25
N VAL A 331 -19.67 -3.39 4.81
CA VAL A 331 -20.35 -4.61 5.30
C VAL A 331 -19.53 -5.86 4.97
N PHE A 332 -19.13 -6.02 3.70
CA PHE A 332 -18.41 -7.20 3.26
C PHE A 332 -16.98 -7.26 3.79
N SER A 333 -16.31 -6.12 4.01
CA SER A 333 -15.01 -6.08 4.67
C SER A 333 -15.07 -6.68 6.08
N VAL A 334 -16.06 -6.27 6.91
CA VAL A 334 -16.24 -6.85 8.25
C VAL A 334 -16.55 -8.35 8.18
N LEU A 335 -17.42 -8.77 7.27
CA LEU A 335 -17.71 -10.19 7.05
C LEU A 335 -16.46 -10.98 6.66
N GLY A 336 -15.59 -10.38 5.84
CA GLY A 336 -14.29 -10.93 5.45
C GLY A 336 -13.36 -11.13 6.63
N TYR A 337 -13.18 -10.10 7.47
CA TYR A 337 -12.40 -10.22 8.70
C TYR A 337 -12.96 -11.29 9.64
N ARG A 338 -14.29 -11.33 9.80
CA ARG A 338 -14.96 -12.22 10.74
C ARG A 338 -14.94 -13.68 10.32
N PHE A 339 -15.19 -13.96 9.05
CA PHE A 339 -15.47 -15.29 8.53
C PHE A 339 -14.39 -15.75 7.56
N PHE A 340 -14.06 -14.96 6.54
CA PHE A 340 -13.18 -15.38 5.45
C PHE A 340 -11.72 -15.54 5.89
N THR A 341 -11.20 -14.59 6.66
CA THR A 341 -9.82 -14.55 7.13
C THR A 341 -9.42 -15.85 7.85
N LYS A 342 -10.34 -16.44 8.62
CA LYS A 342 -10.11 -17.71 9.34
C LYS A 342 -9.88 -18.91 8.42
N TYR A 343 -10.40 -18.87 7.19
CA TYR A 343 -10.20 -19.93 6.21
C TYR A 343 -8.94 -19.67 5.37
N VAL A 344 -8.73 -18.42 4.94
CA VAL A 344 -7.53 -18.01 4.21
C VAL A 344 -6.28 -18.32 5.01
N ASN A 345 -6.25 -17.92 6.28
CA ASN A 345 -5.09 -18.10 7.16
C ASN A 345 -4.69 -19.58 7.38
N LYS A 346 -5.55 -20.54 7.05
CA LYS A 346 -5.19 -21.97 7.06
C LYS A 346 -4.26 -22.36 5.90
N VAL A 347 -4.28 -21.63 4.79
CA VAL A 347 -3.56 -21.96 3.55
C VAL A 347 -2.53 -20.90 3.14
N MET A 348 -2.74 -19.64 3.52
CA MET A 348 -1.84 -18.51 3.26
C MET A 348 -2.07 -17.46 4.34
N HIS A 349 -1.03 -16.73 4.75
CA HIS A 349 -1.20 -15.75 5.82
C HIS A 349 -1.63 -14.37 5.31
N ASP A 350 -2.52 -13.70 6.05
CA ASP A 350 -2.90 -12.32 5.80
C ASP A 350 -2.93 -11.54 7.13
N THR A 351 -1.78 -10.96 7.53
CA THR A 351 -1.60 -10.35 8.86
C THR A 351 -2.55 -9.15 9.07
N CYS A 352 -2.64 -8.24 8.09
CA CYS A 352 -3.51 -7.08 8.16
C CYS A 352 -4.93 -7.31 7.61
N GLY A 353 -5.21 -8.49 7.05
CA GLY A 353 -6.48 -8.75 6.34
C GLY A 353 -6.61 -7.94 5.05
N VAL A 354 -5.51 -7.78 4.30
CA VAL A 354 -5.43 -6.98 3.07
C VAL A 354 -6.42 -7.45 2.02
N HIS A 355 -6.81 -8.73 2.01
CA HIS A 355 -7.90 -9.21 1.17
C HIS A 355 -9.21 -8.48 1.46
N ASN A 356 -9.56 -8.32 2.74
CA ASN A 356 -10.86 -7.79 3.15
C ASN A 356 -10.95 -6.28 2.93
N ARG A 357 -9.82 -5.56 3.07
CA ARG A 357 -9.74 -4.10 2.89
C ARG A 357 -9.46 -3.68 1.44
N HIS A 358 -8.63 -4.42 0.71
CA HIS A 358 -8.16 -4.03 -0.62
C HIS A 358 -8.65 -4.97 -1.71
N GLY A 359 -8.42 -6.28 -1.56
CA GLY A 359 -8.68 -7.26 -2.62
C GLY A 359 -10.17 -7.39 -2.99
N PHE A 360 -11.04 -7.61 -2.01
CA PHE A 360 -12.48 -7.73 -2.25
C PHE A 360 -13.13 -6.38 -2.58
N PRO A 361 -12.82 -5.27 -1.89
CA PRO A 361 -13.28 -3.95 -2.31
C PRO A 361 -12.83 -3.55 -3.73
N SER A 362 -11.64 -3.97 -4.20
CA SER A 362 -11.21 -3.81 -5.58
C SER A 362 -12.12 -4.51 -6.59
N PHE A 363 -12.61 -5.72 -6.25
CA PHE A 363 -13.59 -6.41 -7.08
C PHE A 363 -14.93 -5.67 -7.15
N ILE A 364 -15.37 -5.07 -6.02
CA ILE A 364 -16.55 -4.18 -6.01
C ILE A 364 -16.31 -2.97 -6.92
N ALA A 365 -15.11 -2.37 -6.90
CA ALA A 365 -14.74 -1.24 -7.76
C ALA A 365 -14.76 -1.59 -9.25
N ALA A 366 -14.30 -2.80 -9.60
CA ALA A 366 -14.38 -3.30 -10.97
C ALA A 366 -15.84 -3.42 -11.44
N ILE A 367 -16.73 -3.97 -10.60
CA ILE A 367 -18.18 -4.05 -10.91
C ILE A 367 -18.78 -2.64 -11.02
N ALA A 368 -18.48 -1.75 -10.08
CA ALA A 368 -19.02 -0.39 -10.08
C ALA A 368 -18.61 0.38 -11.34
N SER A 369 -17.34 0.32 -11.72
CA SER A 369 -16.83 0.99 -12.91
C SER A 369 -17.31 0.32 -14.21
N ALA A 370 -17.45 -1.01 -14.23
CA ALA A 370 -18.05 -1.73 -15.36
C ALA A 370 -19.51 -1.29 -15.60
N CYS A 371 -20.31 -1.22 -14.54
CA CYS A 371 -21.68 -0.73 -14.60
C CYS A 371 -21.72 0.73 -15.04
N ALA A 372 -20.91 1.61 -14.44
CA ALA A 372 -20.86 3.01 -14.80
C ALA A 372 -20.47 3.23 -16.27
N ALA A 373 -19.50 2.48 -16.78
CA ALA A 373 -19.14 2.48 -18.20
C ALA A 373 -20.28 1.95 -19.09
N ALA A 374 -20.95 0.87 -18.69
CA ALA A 374 -22.05 0.27 -19.46
C ALA A 374 -23.28 1.17 -19.60
N PHE A 375 -23.51 2.07 -18.63
CA PHE A 375 -24.58 3.06 -18.65
C PHE A 375 -24.12 4.45 -19.10
N ALA A 376 -22.86 4.62 -19.52
CA ALA A 376 -22.35 5.89 -19.99
C ALA A 376 -22.97 6.23 -21.35
N THR A 377 -23.61 7.39 -21.44
CA THR A 377 -24.26 7.90 -22.65
C THR A 377 -23.90 9.37 -22.86
N ARG A 378 -24.05 9.85 -24.10
CA ARG A 378 -23.88 11.27 -24.40
C ARG A 378 -24.94 12.15 -23.73
N ASP A 379 -26.14 11.63 -23.51
CA ASP A 379 -27.19 12.40 -22.81
C ASP A 379 -26.77 12.73 -21.37
N ARG A 380 -25.94 11.87 -20.77
CA ARG A 380 -25.41 12.05 -19.42
C ARG A 380 -24.13 12.89 -19.41
N TYR A 381 -23.13 12.49 -20.19
CA TYR A 381 -21.78 13.08 -20.16
C TYR A 381 -21.57 14.23 -21.14
N GLY A 382 -22.49 14.46 -22.07
CA GLY A 382 -22.27 15.34 -23.23
C GLY A 382 -21.02 14.92 -24.02
N ASP A 383 -20.21 15.90 -24.39
CA ASP A 383 -18.97 15.66 -25.13
C ASP A 383 -17.82 15.13 -24.24
N GLU A 384 -17.95 15.21 -22.90
CA GLU A 384 -16.96 14.66 -21.95
C GLU A 384 -16.96 13.12 -21.94
N LEU A 385 -17.94 12.47 -22.58
CA LEU A 385 -18.02 11.01 -22.63
C LEU A 385 -16.72 10.38 -23.12
N TYR A 386 -16.12 10.97 -24.16
CA TYR A 386 -14.90 10.44 -24.78
C TYR A 386 -13.63 10.92 -24.09
N TYR A 387 -13.73 11.90 -23.20
CA TYR A 387 -12.65 12.24 -22.30
C TYR A 387 -12.56 11.20 -21.17
N MET A 388 -13.71 10.89 -20.52
CA MET A 388 -13.81 9.86 -19.49
C MET A 388 -13.57 8.45 -20.05
N PHE A 389 -14.05 8.16 -21.28
CA PHE A 389 -13.91 6.87 -21.94
C PHE A 389 -13.36 7.00 -23.37
N PRO A 390 -12.05 7.23 -23.54
CA PRO A 390 -11.44 7.46 -24.86
C PRO A 390 -11.66 6.34 -25.87
N ALA A 391 -11.72 5.08 -25.43
CA ALA A 391 -11.95 3.94 -26.31
C ALA A 391 -13.39 3.88 -26.88
N MET A 392 -14.33 4.67 -26.37
CA MET A 392 -15.66 4.83 -26.94
C MET A 392 -15.71 5.86 -28.09
N SER A 393 -14.63 6.62 -28.32
CA SER A 393 -14.59 7.64 -29.38
C SER A 393 -14.96 7.05 -30.76
N PRO A 394 -15.84 7.71 -31.54
CA PRO A 394 -16.27 7.20 -32.84
C PRO A 394 -15.10 7.09 -33.83
N GLN A 395 -15.12 6.08 -34.70
CA GLN A 395 -14.11 5.89 -35.75
C GLN A 395 -14.09 7.06 -36.76
N ALA A 396 -12.89 7.45 -37.21
CA ALA A 396 -12.69 8.47 -38.24
C ALA A 396 -13.51 8.18 -39.52
N GLY A 397 -14.34 9.14 -39.94
CA GLY A 397 -15.21 9.03 -41.13
C GLY A 397 -16.71 8.90 -40.85
N LEU A 398 -17.12 8.75 -39.59
CA LEU A 398 -18.50 8.94 -39.16
C LEU A 398 -18.84 10.45 -39.15
N PRO A 399 -20.11 10.87 -39.33
CA PRO A 399 -20.51 12.28 -39.58
C PRO A 399 -20.23 13.25 -38.42
N TYR A 400 -19.59 12.79 -37.35
CA TYR A 400 -19.28 13.57 -36.17
C TYR A 400 -17.79 13.95 -36.18
N ARG A 401 -17.49 15.20 -36.53
CA ARG A 401 -16.11 15.70 -36.44
C ARG A 401 -15.80 16.00 -34.98
N LEU A 402 -14.82 15.30 -34.43
CA LEU A 402 -14.18 15.59 -33.14
C LEU A 402 -13.39 16.92 -33.15
N SER A 403 -13.41 17.70 -34.24
CA SER A 403 -12.67 18.95 -34.39
C SER A 403 -13.11 20.07 -33.44
N ASP A 404 -14.29 19.94 -32.83
CA ASP A 404 -14.80 20.90 -31.83
C ASP A 404 -14.37 20.54 -30.40
N LEU A 405 -13.85 19.32 -30.20
CA LEU A 405 -13.19 18.91 -28.97
C LEU A 405 -11.71 19.26 -29.10
N GLN A 406 -11.27 20.32 -28.44
CA GLN A 406 -9.87 20.76 -28.32
C GLN A 406 -8.92 19.72 -27.65
N TYR A 407 -9.36 18.47 -27.47
CA TYR A 407 -8.70 17.46 -26.65
C TYR A 407 -8.19 16.29 -27.50
N THR A 408 -6.87 16.08 -27.44
CA THR A 408 -6.05 15.20 -28.29
C THR A 408 -6.12 13.70 -27.95
N THR A 409 -7.15 13.22 -27.25
CA THR A 409 -7.18 11.86 -26.68
C THR A 409 -8.11 10.86 -27.37
N ALA A 410 -8.76 11.23 -28.49
CA ALA A 410 -9.60 10.29 -29.24
C ALA A 410 -8.76 9.11 -29.79
N LEU A 411 -9.17 7.89 -29.45
CA LEU A 411 -8.52 6.65 -29.89
C LEU A 411 -9.18 6.04 -31.14
N ASP A 412 -10.34 6.56 -31.54
CA ASP A 412 -11.14 6.12 -32.68
C ASP A 412 -11.44 4.60 -32.68
N LEU A 413 -11.56 4.00 -31.49
CA LEU A 413 -11.83 2.56 -31.35
C LEU A 413 -13.31 2.20 -31.50
N GLY A 414 -14.22 3.15 -31.25
CA GLY A 414 -15.66 2.97 -31.44
C GLY A 414 -16.31 1.93 -30.52
N ARG A 415 -15.77 1.68 -29.31
CA ARG A 415 -16.39 0.73 -28.37
C ARG A 415 -17.77 1.20 -27.95
N THR A 416 -18.72 0.27 -27.88
CA THR A 416 -20.00 0.54 -27.22
C THR A 416 -19.82 0.62 -25.70
N PRO A 417 -20.73 1.29 -24.97
CA PRO A 417 -20.71 1.34 -23.50
C PRO A 417 -20.59 -0.05 -22.86
N LEU A 418 -21.38 -1.02 -23.32
CA LEU A 418 -21.34 -2.39 -22.81
C LEU A 418 -19.99 -3.07 -23.05
N VAL A 419 -19.38 -2.87 -24.21
CA VAL A 419 -18.05 -3.40 -24.50
C VAL A 419 -17.02 -2.80 -23.56
N GLN A 420 -17.04 -1.48 -23.33
CA GLN A 420 -16.14 -0.85 -22.37
C GLN A 420 -16.35 -1.38 -20.95
N GLY A 421 -17.61 -1.57 -20.52
CA GLY A 421 -17.91 -2.22 -19.24
C GLY A 421 -17.32 -3.63 -19.13
N GLY A 422 -17.35 -4.41 -20.21
CA GLY A 422 -16.66 -5.69 -20.30
C GLY A 422 -15.14 -5.58 -20.15
N PHE A 423 -14.52 -4.56 -20.74
CA PHE A 423 -13.08 -4.29 -20.58
C PHE A 423 -12.73 -3.92 -19.14
N GLN A 424 -13.58 -3.19 -18.40
CA GLN A 424 -13.35 -2.94 -16.97
C GLN A 424 -13.21 -4.24 -16.17
N MET A 425 -14.10 -5.22 -16.41
CA MET A 425 -14.03 -6.54 -15.78
C MET A 425 -12.81 -7.34 -16.25
N ALA A 426 -12.48 -7.28 -17.54
CA ALA A 426 -11.26 -7.90 -18.07
C ALA A 426 -10.00 -7.34 -17.39
N GLY A 427 -9.99 -6.03 -17.10
CA GLY A 427 -8.99 -5.29 -16.33
C GLY A 427 -8.78 -5.81 -14.91
N TRP A 428 -9.85 -6.23 -14.26
CA TRP A 428 -9.74 -6.88 -12.97
C TRP A 428 -9.24 -8.32 -13.09
N CYS A 429 -9.77 -9.10 -14.05
CA CYS A 429 -9.40 -10.49 -14.23
C CYS A 429 -7.92 -10.69 -14.55
N HIS A 430 -7.35 -9.95 -15.51
CA HIS A 430 -5.92 -10.10 -15.83
C HIS A 430 -5.03 -9.61 -14.67
N THR A 431 -5.43 -8.55 -13.96
CA THR A 431 -4.70 -8.05 -12.79
C THR A 431 -4.67 -9.08 -11.67
N PHE A 432 -5.82 -9.71 -11.35
CA PHE A 432 -5.89 -10.79 -10.36
C PHE A 432 -4.94 -11.95 -10.71
N ILE A 433 -4.92 -12.38 -11.97
CA ILE A 433 -4.07 -13.50 -12.42
C ILE A 433 -2.59 -13.12 -12.35
N ILE A 434 -2.21 -11.98 -12.95
CA ILE A 434 -0.81 -11.52 -13.02
C ILE A 434 -0.27 -11.28 -11.61
N SER A 435 -1.03 -10.61 -10.76
CA SER A 435 -0.62 -10.32 -9.38
C SER A 435 -0.42 -11.61 -8.58
N PHE A 436 -1.41 -12.52 -8.55
CA PHE A 436 -1.30 -13.75 -7.76
C PHE A 436 -0.13 -14.64 -8.22
N VAL A 437 0.04 -14.84 -9.53
CA VAL A 437 1.14 -15.64 -10.08
C VAL A 437 2.49 -14.94 -9.84
N GLY A 438 2.57 -13.63 -10.11
CA GLY A 438 3.77 -12.84 -9.86
C GLY A 438 4.18 -12.85 -8.39
N GLY A 439 3.21 -12.80 -7.49
CA GLY A 439 3.38 -12.90 -6.05
C GLY A 439 3.91 -14.27 -5.63
N LEU A 440 3.33 -15.36 -6.15
CA LEU A 440 3.79 -16.72 -5.89
C LEU A 440 5.25 -16.91 -6.32
N VAL A 441 5.61 -16.46 -7.53
CA VAL A 441 6.99 -16.50 -8.04
C VAL A 441 7.92 -15.64 -7.17
N THR A 442 7.51 -14.43 -6.81
CA THR A 442 8.28 -13.53 -5.95
C THR A 442 8.50 -14.15 -4.57
N GLY A 443 7.49 -14.78 -3.99
CA GLY A 443 7.60 -15.48 -2.71
C GLY A 443 8.60 -16.65 -2.75
N PHE A 444 8.69 -17.38 -3.87
CA PHE A 444 9.75 -18.36 -4.08
C PHE A 444 11.14 -17.71 -4.14
N PHE A 445 11.30 -16.57 -4.81
CA PHE A 445 12.56 -15.82 -4.78
C PHE A 445 12.91 -15.32 -3.38
N MET A 446 11.95 -14.79 -2.63
CA MET A 446 12.16 -14.38 -1.23
C MET A 446 12.59 -15.55 -0.36
N ARG A 447 12.02 -16.75 -0.58
CA ARG A 447 12.42 -17.96 0.14
C ARG A 447 13.82 -18.42 -0.24
N PHE A 448 14.16 -18.41 -1.53
CA PHE A 448 15.43 -18.88 -2.03
C PHE A 448 16.59 -17.93 -1.69
N LEU A 449 16.42 -16.63 -1.99
CA LEU A 449 17.45 -15.61 -1.83
C LEU A 449 17.51 -15.03 -0.41
N GLY A 450 16.38 -14.97 0.29
CA GLY A 450 16.28 -14.32 1.60
C GLY A 450 15.86 -15.25 2.75
N GLY A 451 15.50 -16.51 2.48
CA GLY A 451 14.92 -17.40 3.50
C GLY A 451 15.82 -17.68 4.69
N HIS A 452 17.15 -17.62 4.52
CA HIS A 452 18.12 -17.76 5.60
C HIS A 452 18.16 -16.56 6.56
N THR A 453 17.55 -15.43 6.17
CA THR A 453 17.38 -14.25 7.02
C THR A 453 16.01 -14.16 7.65
N ALA A 454 15.09 -15.08 7.32
CA ALA A 454 13.73 -15.04 7.82
C ALA A 454 13.72 -15.12 9.37
N PRO A 455 12.80 -14.38 10.04
CA PRO A 455 12.67 -14.48 11.48
C PRO A 455 12.47 -15.93 11.92
N ASN A 456 13.20 -16.35 12.94
CA ASN A 456 12.88 -17.59 13.61
C ASN A 456 11.56 -17.43 14.41
N ASP A 457 11.08 -18.52 14.99
CA ASP A 457 9.78 -18.52 15.67
C ASP A 457 9.72 -17.52 16.82
N ASP A 458 10.80 -17.39 17.60
CA ASP A 458 10.87 -16.48 18.76
C ASP A 458 10.81 -14.99 18.37
N LEU A 459 11.16 -14.67 17.12
CA LEU A 459 11.20 -13.31 16.58
C LEU A 459 9.99 -12.95 15.70
N LEU A 460 9.01 -13.85 15.58
CA LEU A 460 7.77 -13.55 14.84
C LEU A 460 6.98 -12.45 15.57
N TYR A 461 6.67 -11.39 14.82
CA TYR A 461 5.94 -10.21 15.29
C TYR A 461 6.60 -9.51 16.49
N ASP A 462 7.94 -9.58 16.59
CA ASP A 462 8.71 -9.07 17.74
C ASP A 462 9.86 -8.15 17.31
N ASP A 463 9.89 -6.95 17.87
CA ASP A 463 10.92 -5.94 17.60
C ASP A 463 12.26 -6.24 18.29
N GLY A 464 12.27 -7.05 19.35
CA GLY A 464 13.44 -7.27 20.21
C GLY A 464 14.64 -7.91 19.51
N GLY A 465 14.42 -8.57 18.37
CA GLY A 465 15.50 -9.09 17.52
C GLY A 465 16.14 -8.06 16.60
N TYR A 466 15.48 -6.94 16.32
CA TYR A 466 15.91 -6.00 15.27
C TYR A 466 16.18 -4.59 15.79
N TRP A 467 15.68 -4.25 16.98
CA TRP A 467 15.77 -2.92 17.55
C TRP A 467 16.37 -2.96 18.95
N THR A 468 17.14 -1.91 19.27
CA THR A 468 17.52 -1.62 20.66
C THR A 468 16.28 -1.08 21.38
N LEU A 469 15.66 -1.91 22.22
CA LEU A 469 14.51 -1.52 23.04
C LEU A 469 14.97 -0.81 24.33
N SER A 470 14.10 0.01 24.90
CA SER A 470 14.36 0.65 26.19
C SER A 470 14.52 -0.40 27.30
N GLU A 471 15.31 -0.11 28.34
CA GLU A 471 15.67 -1.08 29.41
C GLU A 471 14.47 -1.70 30.15
N ARG A 472 13.27 -1.10 30.06
CA ARG A 472 12.03 -1.68 30.61
C ARG A 472 11.40 -2.77 29.74
N GLU A 473 11.88 -2.95 28.51
CA GLU A 473 11.27 -3.80 27.48
C GLU A 473 12.21 -4.88 26.91
N THR A 474 13.49 -4.88 27.27
CA THR A 474 14.45 -5.90 26.85
C THR A 474 14.33 -7.19 27.65
N SER A 475 14.28 -8.34 26.96
CA SER A 475 14.37 -9.68 27.56
C SER A 475 15.81 -10.15 27.84
N LEU A 476 16.82 -9.41 27.37
CA LEU A 476 18.25 -9.70 27.51
C LEU A 476 18.95 -8.53 28.19
N SER A 477 19.82 -8.83 29.15
CA SER A 477 20.56 -7.83 29.92
C SER A 477 21.75 -7.26 29.14
N ARG A 478 22.16 -6.00 29.42
CA ARG A 478 23.31 -5.35 28.76
C ARG A 478 24.61 -6.16 28.86
N ASP A 479 24.80 -6.88 29.97
CA ASP A 479 25.98 -7.71 30.22
C ASP A 479 26.04 -8.91 29.26
N GLU A 480 24.88 -9.44 28.85
CA GLU A 480 24.80 -10.54 27.88
C GLU A 480 25.18 -10.06 26.47
N LEU A 481 24.76 -8.86 26.07
CA LEU A 481 25.14 -8.24 24.79
C LEU A 481 26.65 -7.92 24.73
N ALA A 482 27.22 -7.39 25.81
CA ALA A 482 28.64 -7.06 25.90
C ALA A 482 29.54 -8.31 25.85
N ALA A 483 29.12 -9.43 26.46
CA ALA A 483 29.85 -10.69 26.43
C ALA A 483 29.89 -11.36 25.04
N LEU A 484 28.94 -11.03 24.16
CA LEU A 484 28.79 -11.66 22.84
C LEU A 484 29.61 -10.99 21.73
N LEU A 485 29.86 -9.68 21.85
CA LEU A 485 30.58 -8.86 20.86
C LEU A 485 31.97 -9.39 20.44
N PRO A 486 32.83 -9.88 21.37
CA PRO A 486 34.17 -10.36 21.02
C PRO A 486 34.18 -11.65 20.17
N GLN A 487 33.07 -12.41 20.17
CA GLN A 487 32.98 -13.72 19.53
C GLN A 487 32.42 -13.68 18.10
N ILE A 488 32.21 -12.49 17.56
CA ILE A 488 31.64 -12.29 16.22
C ILE A 488 32.78 -11.93 15.26
N PRO A 489 32.91 -12.64 14.11
CA PRO A 489 33.92 -12.34 13.11
C PRO A 489 33.49 -11.10 12.31
N LEU A 490 33.72 -9.92 12.87
CA LEU A 490 33.51 -8.64 12.22
C LEU A 490 34.86 -8.08 11.73
N PRO A 491 34.89 -7.36 10.59
CA PRO A 491 36.05 -6.56 10.23
C PRO A 491 36.38 -5.56 11.35
N GLU A 492 37.67 -5.35 11.63
CA GLU A 492 38.15 -4.65 12.83
C GLU A 492 37.56 -3.25 13.03
N ILE A 493 37.22 -2.56 11.93
CA ILE A 493 36.56 -1.24 11.91
C ILE A 493 35.17 -1.28 12.59
N TRP A 494 34.38 -2.31 12.32
CA TRP A 494 33.03 -2.44 12.87
C TRP A 494 33.06 -2.85 14.35
N ARG A 495 34.05 -3.65 14.75
CA ARG A 495 34.27 -4.04 16.15
C ARG A 495 34.57 -2.82 17.03
N LYS A 496 35.47 -1.95 16.58
CA LYS A 496 35.83 -0.71 17.29
C LYS A 496 34.65 0.25 17.44
N GLN A 497 33.76 0.35 16.46
CA GLN A 497 32.57 1.21 16.56
C GLN A 497 31.52 0.67 17.55
N LEU A 498 31.33 -0.66 17.59
CA LEU A 498 30.38 -1.29 18.52
C LEU A 498 30.88 -1.24 19.97
N GLU A 499 32.18 -1.42 20.22
CA GLU A 499 32.79 -1.24 21.54
C GLU A 499 32.61 0.20 22.07
N VAL A 500 32.74 1.21 21.20
CA VAL A 500 32.50 2.62 21.58
C VAL A 500 31.02 2.88 21.91
N GLY A 501 30.08 2.28 21.18
CA GLY A 501 28.64 2.38 21.49
C GLY A 501 28.26 1.83 22.86
N VAL A 502 28.91 0.74 23.29
CA VAL A 502 28.74 0.14 24.63
C VAL A 502 29.34 1.02 25.73
N VAL A 503 30.51 1.64 25.47
CA VAL A 503 31.21 2.50 26.45
C VAL A 503 30.53 3.86 26.63
N VAL A 504 29.94 4.43 25.57
CA VAL A 504 29.27 5.74 25.65
C VAL A 504 27.92 5.67 26.40
N GLY A 505 27.26 4.50 26.40
CA GLY A 505 26.05 4.24 27.18
C GLY A 505 26.26 4.17 28.71
N HIS A 506 27.51 4.30 29.19
CA HIS A 506 27.87 4.24 30.61
C HIS A 506 27.88 5.60 31.32
N ARG A 507 27.72 6.73 30.60
CA ARG A 507 28.00 8.07 31.18
C ARG A 507 26.86 9.08 31.28
N ASN A 508 25.62 8.78 30.90
CA ASN A 508 24.58 9.82 30.80
C ASN A 508 23.25 9.55 31.54
N CYS A 509 23.27 9.04 32.78
CA CYS A 509 22.06 8.95 33.61
C CYS A 509 22.21 9.36 35.09
N ASP A 510 23.27 10.09 35.49
CA ASP A 510 23.45 10.52 36.91
C ASP A 510 23.54 12.04 37.10
N PHE A 511 22.82 12.83 36.31
CA PHE A 511 22.59 14.24 36.61
C PHE A 511 21.09 14.48 36.65
N PHE A 512 20.50 14.39 37.85
CA PHE A 512 19.21 14.92 38.32
C PHE A 512 18.53 13.90 39.27
N ALA A 513 19.11 13.72 40.46
CA ALA A 513 18.38 13.25 41.62
C ALA A 513 18.41 14.38 42.68
N PRO A 514 17.26 14.86 43.18
CA PRO A 514 17.25 15.80 44.29
C PRO A 514 17.63 15.05 45.58
N HIS A 515 18.62 15.57 46.31
CA HIS A 515 18.97 15.08 47.64
C HIS A 515 17.80 15.28 48.62
N PRO A 516 17.40 14.26 49.39
CA PRO A 516 16.53 14.45 50.55
C PRO A 516 17.40 14.75 51.78
N GLY A 517 17.16 15.90 52.43
CA GLY A 517 17.53 16.15 53.82
C GLY A 517 18.71 17.10 54.05
N SER A 518 18.40 18.40 54.15
CA SER A 518 18.84 19.32 55.21
C SER A 518 18.06 20.62 55.11
#